data_AF-A0A8H9Y6A4-F1
#
_entry.id   AF-A0A8H9Y6A4-F1
#
_cell.length_a   1.000
_cell.length_b   1.000
_cell.length_c   1.000
_cell.angle_alpha   90.00
_cell.angle_beta   90.00
_cell.angle_gamma   90.00
#
_symmetry.space_group_name_H-M   'P 1'
#
loop_
_entity.id
_entity.type
_entity.pdbx_description
1 polymer ?
#
loop_
_entity_poly.entity_id
_entity_poly.type
_entity_poly.pdbx_seq_one_letter_code
_entity_poly.pdbx_strand_id
1 'polypeptide(L)'
;MTPTAPAALVSVAARDLWDDRLSWLGLLLTLVTAGAGTTCAVAYLLTGSDAGTGFGGTVLGMMVLSVVAASSTLSGLMLDERRATYARWRLAGVSGAGVAAVVLARTTLVAAVGAVLGTLTAPALLPGASHLLALNGSPLPEPPVTVTVAAVAVGVCVGSTLLGVLRPTVAVAWAPPLVAVRSAVVPRSRPRVAPTLLGLLFGASFVALLLDDAFRRDPSNGVATVLLVTMTLVPLAGWYIGPLLQWTRLLHVAGPAARVAAGSVRARSAFTSALVVPWFLVASMTVGLGSSLSVLVTAQGGDAAALWSGLALLSPVAGPPLVAGLGSVCVMRRRRVVDDRTLRRAGASRRHRAAVVGWEAVCVVVTVAVLTLAVTVAGVATTETALVGRPFPAGWADAVLWFPLGVVLGVMLVLVTLLGLLVRRDGRRPGR
;
A
#
# COMPACT_ATOMS: atom_id res chain seq x y z
N MET A 1 -43.36 18.49 4.47
CA MET A 1 -42.45 18.12 5.57
C MET A 1 -41.02 18.28 5.09
N THR A 2 -40.37 19.39 5.45
CA THR A 2 -38.94 19.61 5.17
C THR A 2 -38.12 18.67 6.06
N PRO A 3 -37.27 17.79 5.51
CA PRO A 3 -36.42 16.94 6.33
C PRO A 3 -35.54 17.81 7.22
N THR A 4 -35.42 17.45 8.49
CA THR A 4 -34.48 18.09 9.41
C THR A 4 -33.08 18.00 8.79
N ALA A 5 -32.26 19.05 8.95
CA ALA A 5 -30.89 19.11 8.43
C ALA A 5 -30.06 17.81 8.54
N PRO A 6 -30.12 17.02 9.64
CA PRO A 6 -29.44 15.72 9.72
C PRO A 6 -30.00 14.65 8.75
N ALA A 7 -31.31 14.57 8.53
CA ALA A 7 -31.91 13.58 7.62
C ALA A 7 -31.56 13.85 6.15
N ALA A 8 -31.49 15.13 5.77
CA ALA A 8 -31.03 15.54 4.44
C ALA A 8 -29.55 15.14 4.22
N LEU A 9 -28.68 15.37 5.20
CA LEU A 9 -27.28 14.96 5.16
C LEU A 9 -27.10 13.44 5.03
N VAL A 10 -27.89 12.64 5.76
CA VAL A 10 -27.85 11.17 5.67
C VAL A 10 -28.30 10.67 4.30
N SER A 11 -29.34 11.27 3.70
CA SER A 11 -29.82 10.87 2.37
C SER A 11 -28.82 11.22 1.26
N VAL A 12 -28.18 12.40 1.33
CA VAL A 12 -27.11 12.80 0.42
C VAL A 12 -25.89 11.90 0.62
N ALA A 13 -25.59 11.54 1.87
CA ALA A 13 -24.52 10.64 2.21
C ALA A 13 -24.70 9.23 1.64
N ALA A 14 -25.91 8.68 1.70
CA ALA A 14 -26.25 7.37 1.16
C ALA A 14 -26.16 7.34 -0.37
N ARG A 15 -26.62 8.40 -1.06
CA ARG A 15 -26.49 8.52 -2.53
C ARG A 15 -25.02 8.60 -2.96
N ASP A 16 -24.22 9.38 -2.24
CA ASP A 16 -22.78 9.50 -2.49
C ASP A 16 -22.05 8.15 -2.31
N LEU A 17 -22.44 7.35 -1.31
CA LEU A 17 -21.93 5.99 -1.12
C LEU A 17 -22.26 5.08 -2.32
N TRP A 18 -23.51 5.15 -2.81
CA TRP A 18 -23.96 4.34 -3.94
C TRP A 18 -23.26 4.69 -5.25
N ASP A 19 -23.03 5.98 -5.49
CA ASP A 19 -22.34 6.49 -6.68
C ASP A 19 -20.87 6.05 -6.75
N ASP A 20 -20.27 5.70 -5.59
CA ASP A 20 -18.86 5.29 -5.45
C ASP A 20 -18.69 3.89 -4.88
N ARG A 21 -19.70 3.03 -5.02
CA ARG A 21 -19.68 1.67 -4.47
C ARG A 21 -18.42 0.86 -4.81
N LEU A 22 -17.81 1.09 -5.98
CA LEU A 22 -16.58 0.39 -6.39
C LEU A 22 -15.35 0.83 -5.58
N SER A 23 -15.25 2.12 -5.25
CA SER A 23 -14.17 2.66 -4.43
C SER A 23 -14.29 2.17 -2.99
N TRP A 24 -15.53 2.18 -2.46
CA TRP A 24 -15.82 1.65 -1.14
C TRP A 24 -15.66 0.13 -1.06
N LEU A 25 -15.98 -0.60 -2.12
CA LEU A 25 -15.72 -2.04 -2.21
C LEU A 25 -14.22 -2.34 -2.23
N GLY A 26 -13.41 -1.53 -2.92
CA GLY A 26 -11.95 -1.66 -2.88
C GLY A 26 -11.38 -1.45 -1.47
N LEU A 27 -11.87 -0.44 -0.75
CA LEU A 27 -11.52 -0.21 0.65
C LEU A 27 -12.00 -1.37 1.55
N LEU A 28 -13.24 -1.83 1.38
CA LEU A 28 -13.80 -2.94 2.14
C LEU A 28 -12.96 -4.21 1.95
N LEU A 29 -12.65 -4.60 0.71
CA LEU A 29 -11.84 -5.78 0.42
C LEU A 29 -10.43 -5.67 1.01
N THR A 30 -9.84 -4.47 0.96
CA THR A 30 -8.55 -4.19 1.63
C THR A 30 -8.65 -4.48 3.12
N LEU A 31 -9.73 -4.05 3.77
CA LEU A 31 -9.95 -4.21 5.20
C LEU A 31 -10.37 -5.64 5.59
N VAL A 32 -10.98 -6.40 4.68
CA VAL A 32 -11.18 -7.85 4.85
C VAL A 32 -9.84 -8.57 4.89
N THR A 33 -8.96 -8.32 3.92
CA THR A 33 -7.61 -8.91 3.94
C THR A 33 -6.80 -8.46 5.17
N ALA A 34 -6.99 -7.21 5.59
CA ALA A 34 -6.36 -6.69 6.79
C ALA A 34 -6.86 -7.39 8.06
N GLY A 35 -8.18 -7.55 8.21
CA GLY A 35 -8.79 -8.23 9.36
C GLY A 35 -8.36 -9.69 9.46
N ALA A 36 -8.25 -10.39 8.33
CA ALA A 36 -7.74 -11.76 8.30
C ALA A 36 -6.26 -11.81 8.79
N GLY A 37 -5.41 -10.95 8.23
CA GLY A 37 -3.99 -10.90 8.59
C GLY A 37 -3.73 -10.42 10.03
N THR A 38 -4.44 -9.42 10.52
CA THR A 38 -4.32 -8.94 11.90
C THR A 38 -4.80 -9.99 12.88
N THR A 39 -5.85 -10.74 12.54
CA THR A 39 -6.34 -11.84 13.39
C THR A 39 -5.30 -12.94 13.50
N CYS A 40 -4.68 -13.35 12.38
CA CYS A 40 -3.59 -14.33 12.41
C CYS A 40 -2.43 -13.84 13.27
N ALA A 41 -2.01 -12.58 13.10
CA ALA A 41 -0.90 -11.99 13.85
C ALA A 41 -1.18 -11.90 15.36
N VAL A 42 -2.38 -11.43 15.74
CA VAL A 42 -2.82 -11.36 17.15
C VAL A 42 -2.98 -12.75 17.75
N ALA A 43 -3.48 -13.72 16.99
CA ALA A 43 -3.62 -15.10 17.45
C ALA A 43 -2.25 -15.67 17.85
N TYR A 44 -1.23 -15.53 17.01
CA TYR A 44 0.15 -15.93 17.34
C TYR A 44 0.74 -15.13 18.51
N LEU A 45 0.53 -13.81 18.53
CA LEU A 45 1.01 -12.93 19.60
C LEU A 45 0.46 -13.35 20.98
N LEU A 46 -0.80 -13.80 21.04
CA LEU A 46 -1.47 -14.17 22.29
C LEU A 46 -1.32 -15.65 22.65
N THR A 47 -0.59 -16.46 21.86
CA THR A 47 -0.32 -17.87 22.23
C THR A 47 0.59 -18.03 23.45
N GLY A 48 1.39 -17.02 23.80
CA GLY A 48 2.28 -17.05 24.95
C GLY A 48 3.57 -17.87 24.78
N SER A 49 3.84 -18.42 23.59
CA SER A 49 5.15 -19.02 23.29
C SER A 49 6.16 -17.93 22.89
N ASP A 50 7.43 -18.05 23.29
CA ASP A 50 8.46 -17.05 22.94
C ASP A 50 8.62 -16.88 21.41
N ALA A 51 8.56 -17.98 20.66
CA ALA A 51 8.59 -17.96 19.20
C ALA A 51 7.32 -17.34 18.58
N GLY A 52 6.14 -17.71 19.10
CA GLY A 52 4.86 -17.19 18.60
C GLY A 52 4.63 -15.71 18.92
N THR A 53 5.07 -15.25 20.09
CA THR A 53 4.98 -13.85 20.52
C THR A 53 5.86 -12.93 19.67
N GLY A 54 7.14 -13.32 19.46
CA GLY A 54 8.05 -12.58 18.59
C GLY A 54 7.56 -12.51 17.13
N PHE A 55 7.08 -13.64 16.60
CA PHE A 55 6.52 -13.70 15.25
C PHE A 55 5.25 -12.85 15.12
N GLY A 56 4.26 -13.08 15.99
CA GLY A 56 2.98 -12.37 15.98
C GLY A 56 3.15 -10.87 16.15
N GLY A 57 4.06 -10.43 17.02
CA GLY A 57 4.37 -9.00 17.22
C GLY A 57 4.96 -8.34 15.97
N THR A 58 5.91 -9.02 15.31
CA THR A 58 6.55 -8.52 14.09
C THR A 58 5.53 -8.40 12.94
N VAL A 59 4.73 -9.45 12.71
CA VAL A 59 3.67 -9.44 11.70
C VAL A 59 2.61 -8.39 12.01
N LEU A 60 2.21 -8.23 13.28
CA LEU A 60 1.23 -7.22 13.68
C LEU A 60 1.74 -5.80 13.42
N GLY A 61 3.00 -5.51 13.75
CA GLY A 61 3.62 -4.21 13.46
C GLY A 61 3.63 -3.90 11.97
N MET A 62 3.99 -4.90 11.15
CA MET A 62 3.95 -4.79 9.68
C MET A 62 2.52 -4.58 9.16
N MET A 63 1.55 -5.31 9.68
CA MET A 63 0.14 -5.17 9.32
C MET A 63 -0.37 -3.76 9.62
N VAL A 64 -0.09 -3.21 10.80
CA VAL A 64 -0.50 -1.85 11.16
C VAL A 64 0.04 -0.84 10.15
N LEU A 65 1.31 -0.93 9.79
CA LEU A 65 1.94 -0.01 8.84
C LEU A 65 1.39 -0.18 7.42
N SER A 66 1.20 -1.43 7.01
CA SER A 66 0.59 -1.80 5.73
C SER A 66 -0.84 -1.26 5.60
N VAL A 67 -1.66 -1.42 6.66
CA VAL A 67 -3.05 -0.92 6.72
C VAL A 67 -3.10 0.60 6.75
N VAL A 68 -2.23 1.26 7.51
CA VAL A 68 -2.14 2.74 7.54
C VAL A 68 -1.76 3.27 6.15
N ALA A 69 -0.77 2.67 5.49
CA ALA A 69 -0.32 3.07 4.16
C ALA A 69 -1.41 2.81 3.09
N ALA A 70 -2.01 1.63 3.08
CA ALA A 70 -3.10 1.26 2.17
C ALA A 70 -4.33 2.16 2.37
N SER A 71 -4.73 2.39 3.62
CA SER A 71 -5.90 3.22 3.96
C SER A 71 -5.65 4.69 3.62
N SER A 72 -4.47 5.23 3.94
CA SER A 72 -4.14 6.63 3.64
C SER A 72 -4.04 6.91 2.14
N THR A 73 -3.51 5.95 1.36
CA THR A 73 -3.43 6.06 -0.10
C THR A 73 -4.81 5.97 -0.75
N LEU A 74 -5.60 4.93 -0.44
CA LEU A 74 -6.95 4.76 -0.99
C LEU A 74 -7.89 5.90 -0.59
N SER A 75 -8.00 6.21 0.70
CA SER A 75 -8.89 7.28 1.18
C SER A 75 -8.44 8.65 0.69
N GLY A 76 -7.13 8.89 0.60
CA GLY A 76 -6.56 10.09 -0.03
C GLY A 76 -7.07 10.28 -1.46
N LEU A 77 -7.01 9.23 -2.28
CA LEU A 77 -7.50 9.26 -3.64
C LEU A 77 -9.02 9.49 -3.71
N MET A 78 -9.79 8.74 -2.92
CA MET A 78 -11.25 8.84 -2.89
C MET A 78 -11.71 10.25 -2.50
N LEU A 79 -11.10 10.81 -1.44
CA LEU A 79 -11.46 12.13 -0.94
C LEU A 79 -10.97 13.26 -1.87
N ASP A 80 -9.81 13.12 -2.50
CA ASP A 80 -9.33 14.09 -3.48
C ASP A 80 -10.22 14.12 -4.73
N GLU A 81 -10.71 12.98 -5.21
CA GLU A 81 -11.67 12.93 -6.33
C GLU A 81 -13.01 13.61 -5.98
N ARG A 82 -13.36 13.62 -4.69
CA ARG A 82 -14.63 14.19 -4.19
C ARG A 82 -14.49 15.56 -3.55
N ARG A 83 -13.31 16.18 -3.60
CA ARG A 83 -13.07 17.53 -3.06
C ARG A 83 -14.11 18.55 -3.50
N ALA A 84 -14.48 18.57 -4.77
CA ALA A 84 -15.47 19.50 -5.30
C ALA A 84 -16.88 19.26 -4.71
N THR A 85 -17.26 18.00 -4.48
CA THR A 85 -18.54 17.65 -3.83
C THR A 85 -18.57 18.13 -2.38
N TYR A 86 -17.52 17.82 -1.61
CA TYR A 86 -17.44 18.26 -0.22
C TYR A 86 -17.35 19.79 -0.09
N ALA A 87 -16.69 20.46 -1.03
CA ALA A 87 -16.67 21.90 -1.09
C ALA A 87 -18.07 22.49 -1.36
N ARG A 88 -18.88 21.86 -2.21
CA ARG A 88 -20.29 22.26 -2.43
C ARG A 88 -21.14 22.06 -1.17
N TRP A 89 -20.93 20.99 -0.40
CA TRP A 89 -21.62 20.81 0.89
C TRP A 89 -21.25 21.94 1.86
N ARG A 90 -19.98 22.35 1.88
CA ARG A 90 -19.54 23.48 2.69
C ARG A 90 -20.12 24.81 2.23
N LEU A 91 -20.27 25.02 0.91
CA LEU A 91 -20.98 26.20 0.37
C LEU A 91 -22.48 26.17 0.68
N ALA A 92 -23.07 24.98 0.87
CA ALA A 92 -24.45 24.79 1.30
C ALA A 92 -24.64 24.90 2.83
N GLY A 93 -23.61 25.31 3.59
CA GLY A 93 -23.69 25.57 5.03
C GLY A 93 -23.23 24.43 5.94
N VAL A 94 -22.74 23.31 5.40
CA VAL A 94 -22.19 22.22 6.23
C VAL A 94 -20.82 22.61 6.78
N SER A 95 -20.61 22.50 8.09
CA SER A 95 -19.32 22.79 8.71
C SER A 95 -18.24 21.80 8.26
N GLY A 96 -16.97 22.24 8.27
CA GLY A 96 -15.83 21.35 7.96
C GLY A 96 -15.78 20.12 8.90
N ALA A 97 -16.06 20.34 10.18
CA ALA A 97 -16.20 19.27 11.17
C ALA A 97 -17.34 18.30 10.84
N GLY A 98 -18.48 18.78 10.33
CA GLY A 98 -19.58 17.93 9.88
C GLY A 98 -19.18 17.03 8.71
N VAL A 99 -18.44 17.57 7.73
CA VAL A 99 -17.89 16.76 6.62
C VAL A 99 -16.90 15.71 7.16
N ALA A 100 -16.00 16.11 8.06
CA ALA A 100 -15.03 15.20 8.66
C ALA A 100 -15.71 14.07 9.44
N ALA A 101 -16.71 14.39 10.26
CA ALA A 101 -17.46 13.42 11.04
C ALA A 101 -18.18 12.40 10.15
N VAL A 102 -18.81 12.85 9.06
CA VAL A 102 -19.48 11.94 8.10
C VAL A 102 -18.49 11.02 7.42
N VAL A 103 -17.34 11.54 6.98
CA VAL A 103 -16.29 10.72 6.35
C VAL A 103 -15.74 9.70 7.34
N LEU A 104 -15.35 10.14 8.55
CA LEU A 104 -14.82 9.26 9.58
C LEU A 104 -15.82 8.18 9.97
N ALA A 105 -17.09 8.54 10.22
CA ALA A 105 -18.13 7.58 10.58
C ALA A 105 -18.32 6.50 9.50
N ARG A 106 -18.33 6.88 8.22
CA ARG A 106 -18.41 5.91 7.11
C ARG A 106 -17.18 5.01 7.07
N THR A 107 -15.98 5.58 7.21
CA THR A 107 -14.76 4.78 7.21
C THR A 107 -14.67 3.85 8.40
N THR A 108 -15.13 4.28 9.59
CA THR A 108 -15.22 3.42 10.77
C THR A 108 -16.18 2.26 10.53
N LEU A 109 -17.36 2.53 9.94
CA LEU A 109 -18.34 1.50 9.64
C LEU A 109 -17.80 0.49 8.62
N VAL A 110 -17.20 0.96 7.53
CA VAL A 110 -16.59 0.09 6.51
C VAL A 110 -15.40 -0.69 7.09
N ALA A 111 -14.61 -0.07 7.96
CA ALA A 111 -13.50 -0.74 8.63
C ALA A 111 -13.95 -1.79 9.62
N ALA A 112 -14.99 -1.51 10.42
CA ALA A 112 -15.54 -2.48 11.36
C ALA A 112 -16.13 -3.68 10.60
N VAL A 113 -16.93 -3.45 9.56
CA VAL A 113 -17.51 -4.53 8.75
C VAL A 113 -16.41 -5.33 8.04
N GLY A 114 -15.45 -4.65 7.40
CA GLY A 114 -14.34 -5.30 6.72
C GLY A 114 -13.48 -6.11 7.68
N ALA A 115 -13.10 -5.54 8.82
CA ALA A 115 -12.30 -6.22 9.83
C ALA A 115 -13.04 -7.44 10.38
N VAL A 116 -14.32 -7.33 10.74
CA VAL A 116 -15.13 -8.46 11.24
C VAL A 116 -15.22 -9.57 10.19
N LEU A 117 -15.53 -9.24 8.93
CA LEU A 117 -15.56 -10.23 7.85
C LEU A 117 -14.19 -10.91 7.67
N GLY A 118 -13.10 -10.14 7.72
CA GLY A 118 -11.74 -10.67 7.67
C GLY A 118 -11.43 -11.61 8.83
N THR A 119 -11.74 -11.20 10.05
CA THR A 119 -11.59 -12.01 11.27
C THR A 119 -12.35 -13.33 11.18
N LEU A 120 -13.57 -13.32 10.62
CA LEU A 120 -14.37 -14.53 10.42
C LEU A 120 -13.75 -15.51 9.40
N THR A 121 -12.92 -15.03 8.47
CA THR A 121 -12.19 -15.90 7.54
C THR A 121 -10.90 -16.49 8.15
N ALA A 122 -10.37 -15.90 9.22
CA ALA A 122 -9.09 -16.33 9.80
C ALA A 122 -9.06 -17.79 10.28
N PRO A 123 -10.11 -18.34 10.94
CA PRO A 123 -10.13 -19.75 11.34
C PRO A 123 -10.00 -20.73 10.17
N ALA A 124 -10.47 -20.37 8.97
CA ALA A 124 -10.33 -21.20 7.78
C ALA A 124 -8.93 -21.08 7.15
N LEU A 125 -8.23 -19.96 7.37
CA LEU A 125 -6.90 -19.69 6.82
C LEU A 125 -5.78 -20.24 7.72
N LEU A 126 -6.00 -20.29 9.03
CA LEU A 126 -5.00 -20.69 10.03
C LEU A 126 -4.45 -22.12 9.83
N PRO A 127 -5.26 -23.15 9.54
CA PRO A 127 -4.76 -24.49 9.25
C PRO A 127 -3.87 -24.53 8.00
N GLY A 128 -4.25 -23.74 6.99
CA GLY A 128 -3.42 -23.60 5.79
C GLY A 128 -2.11 -22.89 6.08
N ALA A 129 -2.14 -21.83 6.90
CA ALA A 129 -0.96 -21.13 7.34
C ALA A 129 -0.05 -22.03 8.18
N SER A 130 -0.54 -22.65 9.25
CA SER A 130 0.22 -23.58 10.10
C SER A 130 0.82 -24.74 9.31
N HIS A 131 0.06 -25.32 8.38
CA HIS A 131 0.54 -26.37 7.50
C HIS A 131 1.65 -25.87 6.57
N LEU A 132 1.50 -24.68 5.98
CA LEU A 132 2.59 -24.07 5.21
C LEU A 132 3.82 -23.80 6.08
N LEU A 133 3.65 -23.39 7.34
CA LEU A 133 4.78 -23.18 8.26
C LEU A 133 5.48 -24.49 8.62
N ALA A 134 4.70 -25.55 8.87
CA ALA A 134 5.20 -26.89 9.16
C ALA A 134 5.93 -27.50 7.97
N LEU A 135 5.35 -27.43 6.76
CA LEU A 135 5.97 -27.89 5.52
C LEU A 135 7.31 -27.21 5.23
N ASN A 136 7.44 -25.97 5.68
CA ASN A 136 8.62 -25.17 5.43
C ASN A 136 9.58 -25.12 6.64
N GLY A 137 9.44 -26.01 7.62
CA GLY A 137 10.44 -26.25 8.67
C GLY A 137 10.35 -25.35 9.92
N SER A 138 9.30 -24.52 10.04
CA SER A 138 9.05 -23.69 11.23
C SER A 138 7.66 -24.00 11.82
N PRO A 139 7.43 -25.21 12.37
CA PRO A 139 6.13 -25.59 12.89
C PRO A 139 5.78 -24.72 14.09
N LEU A 140 4.84 -23.79 13.90
CA LEU A 140 4.19 -23.08 14.99
C LEU A 140 2.87 -23.77 15.33
N PRO A 141 2.57 -24.02 16.61
CA PRO A 141 1.29 -24.60 17.00
C PRO A 141 0.14 -23.71 16.53
N GLU A 142 -0.97 -24.34 16.15
CA GLU A 142 -2.16 -23.62 15.70
C GLU A 142 -2.73 -22.77 16.84
N PRO A 143 -2.78 -21.43 16.69
CA PRO A 143 -3.28 -20.57 17.73
C PRO A 143 -4.82 -20.61 17.75
N PRO A 144 -5.46 -20.72 18.93
CA PRO A 144 -6.90 -20.65 19.02
C PRO A 144 -7.39 -19.23 18.71
N VAL A 145 -8.40 -19.11 17.84
CA VAL A 145 -9.09 -17.82 17.60
C VAL A 145 -10.22 -17.67 18.62
N THR A 146 -9.92 -17.00 19.72
CA THR A 146 -10.91 -16.66 20.75
C THR A 146 -11.64 -15.36 20.42
N VAL A 147 -12.73 -15.08 21.14
CA VAL A 147 -13.45 -13.79 21.05
C VAL A 147 -12.53 -12.61 21.41
N THR A 148 -11.57 -12.81 22.33
CA THR A 148 -10.60 -11.77 22.70
C THR A 148 -9.61 -11.46 21.57
N VAL A 149 -9.07 -12.49 20.92
CA VAL A 149 -8.21 -12.34 19.72
C VAL A 149 -8.96 -11.57 18.63
N ALA A 150 -10.22 -11.96 18.36
CA ALA A 150 -11.08 -11.30 17.39
C ALA A 150 -11.32 -9.83 17.73
N ALA A 151 -11.66 -9.51 18.98
CA ALA A 151 -11.92 -8.15 19.43
C ALA A 151 -10.68 -7.25 19.31
N VAL A 152 -9.51 -7.75 19.73
CA VAL A 152 -8.23 -7.01 19.61
C VAL A 152 -7.87 -6.81 18.14
N ALA A 153 -7.97 -7.84 17.29
CA ALA A 153 -7.65 -7.74 15.88
C ALA A 153 -8.55 -6.73 15.14
N VAL A 154 -9.85 -6.71 15.45
CA VAL A 154 -10.79 -5.71 14.92
C VAL A 154 -10.43 -4.31 15.42
N GLY A 155 -10.15 -4.15 16.71
CA GLY A 155 -9.74 -2.86 17.29
C GLY A 155 -8.47 -2.30 16.65
N VAL A 156 -7.44 -3.13 16.47
CA VAL A 156 -6.19 -2.76 15.82
C VAL A 156 -6.41 -2.40 14.34
N CYS A 157 -7.20 -3.19 13.61
CA CYS A 157 -7.51 -2.94 12.21
C CYS A 157 -8.29 -1.63 12.01
N VAL A 158 -9.32 -1.38 12.82
CA VAL A 158 -10.09 -0.13 12.79
C VAL A 158 -9.22 1.06 13.20
N GLY A 159 -8.45 0.93 14.29
CA GLY A 159 -7.55 1.98 14.76
C GLY A 159 -6.49 2.38 13.72
N SER A 160 -5.82 1.40 13.13
CA SER A 160 -4.84 1.63 12.05
C SER A 160 -5.48 2.27 10.81
N THR A 161 -6.69 1.85 10.44
CA THR A 161 -7.44 2.47 9.34
C THR A 161 -7.75 3.94 9.64
N LEU A 162 -8.23 4.24 10.84
CA LEU A 162 -8.53 5.62 11.24
C LEU A 162 -7.29 6.50 11.25
N LEU A 163 -6.15 5.99 11.72
CA LEU A 163 -4.87 6.69 11.64
C LEU A 163 -4.50 7.02 10.18
N GLY A 164 -4.72 6.10 9.25
CA GLY A 164 -4.50 6.32 7.81
C GLY A 164 -5.45 7.36 7.19
N VAL A 165 -6.72 7.35 7.59
CA VAL A 165 -7.80 8.19 7.01
C VAL A 165 -7.89 9.59 7.63
N LEU A 166 -7.47 9.75 8.88
CA LEU A 166 -7.64 11.00 9.64
C LEU A 166 -7.10 12.20 8.86
N ARG A 167 -5.90 12.04 8.32
CA ARG A 167 -5.22 13.10 7.60
C ARG A 167 -5.91 13.48 6.28
N PRO A 168 -6.14 12.55 5.32
CA PRO A 168 -6.93 12.83 4.14
C PRO A 168 -8.24 13.56 4.45
N THR A 169 -8.91 13.14 5.52
CA THR A 169 -10.18 13.73 5.96
C THR A 169 -10.00 15.16 6.43
N VAL A 170 -9.03 15.44 7.30
CA VAL A 170 -8.71 16.81 7.75
C VAL A 170 -8.33 17.70 6.55
N ALA A 171 -7.52 17.18 5.62
CA ALA A 171 -7.08 17.94 4.45
C ALA A 171 -8.24 18.36 3.52
N VAL A 172 -9.34 17.61 3.50
CA VAL A 172 -10.54 17.95 2.73
C VAL A 172 -11.51 18.81 3.54
N ALA A 173 -11.74 18.45 4.80
CA ALA A 173 -12.64 19.15 5.70
C ALA A 173 -12.27 20.63 5.89
N TRP A 174 -10.97 20.92 5.94
CA TRP A 174 -10.44 22.26 6.23
C TRP A 174 -9.95 23.02 4.99
N ALA A 175 -10.03 22.43 3.78
CA ALA A 175 -9.64 23.11 2.55
C ALA A 175 -10.57 24.30 2.22
N PRO A 176 -10.07 25.49 1.81
CA PRO A 176 -10.94 26.60 1.45
C PRO A 176 -11.93 26.22 0.32
N PRO A 177 -13.26 26.39 0.53
CA PRO A 177 -14.26 25.81 -0.37
C PRO A 177 -14.23 26.43 -1.78
N LEU A 178 -13.99 27.74 -1.89
CA LEU A 178 -13.88 28.43 -3.18
C LEU A 178 -12.68 27.94 -4.00
N VAL A 179 -11.55 27.66 -3.35
CA VAL A 179 -10.37 27.09 -4.00
C VAL A 179 -10.64 25.65 -4.42
N ALA A 180 -11.28 24.86 -3.57
CA ALA A 180 -11.60 23.46 -3.87
C ALA A 180 -12.62 23.29 -5.01
N VAL A 181 -13.51 24.26 -5.24
CA VAL A 181 -14.44 24.26 -6.39
C VAL A 181 -13.78 24.79 -7.67
N ARG A 182 -12.97 25.85 -7.57
CA ARG A 182 -12.32 26.47 -8.75
C ARG A 182 -11.14 25.68 -9.28
N SER A 183 -10.46 24.93 -8.43
CA SER A 183 -9.21 24.31 -8.80
C SER A 183 -9.40 22.86 -9.27
N ALA A 184 -9.07 22.62 -10.54
CA ALA A 184 -8.58 21.33 -11.00
C ALA A 184 -7.10 21.16 -10.57
N VAL A 185 -6.78 21.44 -9.28
CA VAL A 185 -5.39 21.32 -8.81
C VAL A 185 -4.96 19.88 -9.02
N VAL A 186 -3.92 19.71 -9.83
CA VAL A 186 -3.26 18.43 -10.02
C VAL A 186 -2.58 18.09 -8.68
N PRO A 187 -3.03 17.05 -7.95
CA PRO A 187 -2.46 16.73 -6.66
C PRO A 187 -1.01 16.27 -6.85
N ARG A 188 -0.13 16.94 -6.10
CA ARG A 188 1.31 16.67 -6.07
C ARG A 188 1.65 16.01 -4.74
N SER A 189 2.50 14.99 -4.80
CA SER A 189 3.18 14.48 -3.62
C SER A 189 4.05 15.61 -3.07
N ARG A 190 3.85 15.96 -1.79
CA ARG A 190 4.62 17.01 -1.12
C ARG A 190 5.14 16.48 0.22
N PRO A 191 6.33 16.91 0.63
CA PRO A 191 6.84 16.63 1.96
C PRO A 191 5.94 17.26 3.02
N ARG A 192 5.78 16.56 4.14
CA ARG A 192 4.75 16.86 5.14
C ARG A 192 5.32 16.56 6.53
N VAL A 193 5.16 17.48 7.49
CA VAL A 193 5.83 17.42 8.80
C VAL A 193 5.62 16.09 9.53
N ALA A 194 4.38 15.72 9.87
CA ALA A 194 4.10 14.50 10.64
C ALA A 194 4.68 13.19 10.04
N PRO A 195 4.44 12.81 8.77
CA PRO A 195 5.05 11.61 8.20
C PRO A 195 6.56 11.78 7.99
N THR A 196 7.06 13.01 7.84
CA THR A 196 8.51 13.23 7.82
C THR A 196 9.12 12.94 9.18
N LEU A 197 8.52 13.41 10.27
CA LEU A 197 8.97 13.11 11.63
C LEU A 197 8.91 11.61 11.92
N LEU A 198 7.82 10.93 11.51
CA LEU A 198 7.71 9.49 11.66
C LEU A 198 8.80 8.74 10.87
N GLY A 199 9.01 9.13 9.62
CA GLY A 199 10.07 8.55 8.78
C GLY A 199 11.47 8.83 9.34
N LEU A 200 11.72 10.04 9.84
CA LEU A 200 12.98 10.40 10.49
C LEU A 200 13.17 9.65 11.81
N LEU A 201 12.12 9.39 12.57
CA LEU A 201 12.19 8.58 13.79
C LEU A 201 12.61 7.14 13.45
N PHE A 202 11.95 6.50 12.48
CA PHE A 202 12.36 5.16 12.02
C PHE A 202 13.78 5.15 11.45
N GLY A 203 14.16 6.19 10.70
CA GLY A 203 15.51 6.34 10.16
C GLY A 203 16.55 6.54 11.26
N ALA A 204 16.24 7.34 12.29
CA ALA A 204 17.12 7.54 13.44
C ALA A 204 17.26 6.28 14.28
N SER A 205 16.16 5.54 14.52
CA SER A 205 16.20 4.23 15.16
C SER A 205 17.05 3.24 14.37
N PHE A 206 16.92 3.22 13.03
CA PHE A 206 17.75 2.39 12.17
C PHE A 206 19.24 2.74 12.27
N VAL A 207 19.58 4.03 12.21
CA VAL A 207 20.98 4.47 12.36
C VAL A 207 21.51 4.14 13.76
N ALA A 208 20.72 4.34 14.81
CA ALA A 208 21.10 3.98 16.18
C ALA A 208 21.36 2.47 16.32
N LEU A 209 20.53 1.62 15.70
CA LEU A 209 20.74 0.18 15.67
C LEU A 209 21.98 -0.21 14.85
N LEU A 210 22.26 0.47 13.73
CA LEU A 210 23.50 0.22 12.98
C LEU A 210 24.77 0.61 13.75
N LEU A 211 24.67 1.52 14.72
CA LEU A 211 25.79 1.88 15.61
C LEU A 211 25.98 0.88 16.75
N ASP A 212 24.97 0.04 17.03
CA ASP A 212 25.07 -1.00 18.04
C ASP A 212 25.82 -2.23 17.51
N ASP A 213 26.82 -2.65 18.28
CA ASP A 213 27.67 -3.80 17.97
C ASP A 213 26.88 -5.11 18.02
N ALA A 214 25.92 -5.23 18.94
CA ALA A 214 25.11 -6.43 19.05
C ALA A 214 24.21 -6.59 17.82
N PHE A 215 23.59 -5.50 17.38
CA PHE A 215 22.78 -5.50 16.15
C PHE A 215 23.61 -5.86 14.90
N ARG A 216 24.82 -5.30 14.75
CA ARG A 216 25.67 -5.57 13.57
C ARG A 216 26.19 -7.00 13.47
N ARG A 217 26.33 -7.69 14.60
CA ARG A 217 26.88 -9.06 14.64
C ARG A 217 25.83 -10.14 14.44
N ASP A 218 24.54 -9.82 14.62
CA ASP A 218 23.46 -10.79 14.45
C ASP A 218 22.94 -10.76 13.00
N PRO A 219 23.11 -11.86 12.24
CA PRO A 219 22.75 -11.93 10.83
C PRO A 219 21.24 -11.90 10.57
N SER A 220 20.41 -12.19 11.58
CA SER A 220 18.95 -12.09 11.48
C SER A 220 18.47 -10.63 11.33
N ASN A 221 19.31 -9.66 11.72
CA ASN A 221 19.00 -8.24 11.67
C ASN A 221 18.95 -7.63 10.27
N GLY A 222 19.32 -8.36 9.20
CA GLY A 222 19.03 -7.91 7.84
C GLY A 222 17.53 -7.86 7.53
N VAL A 223 16.74 -8.76 8.12
CA VAL A 223 15.27 -8.73 8.05
C VAL A 223 14.73 -7.46 8.72
N ALA A 224 15.25 -7.16 9.93
CA ALA A 224 14.93 -5.93 10.65
C ALA A 224 15.37 -4.67 9.87
N THR A 225 16.51 -4.74 9.17
CA THR A 225 17.01 -3.67 8.30
C THR A 225 16.02 -3.37 7.18
N VAL A 226 15.60 -4.38 6.42
CA VAL A 226 14.61 -4.22 5.34
C VAL A 226 13.32 -3.60 5.90
N LEU A 227 12.86 -4.07 7.05
CA LEU A 227 11.68 -3.55 7.71
C LEU A 227 11.83 -2.06 8.06
N LEU A 228 12.88 -1.70 8.80
CA LEU A 228 13.13 -0.33 9.25
C LEU A 228 13.34 0.65 8.09
N VAL A 229 14.07 0.24 7.04
CA VAL A 229 14.26 1.05 5.83
C VAL A 229 12.93 1.23 5.09
N THR A 230 12.13 0.17 4.97
CA THR A 230 10.78 0.27 4.37
C THR A 230 9.90 1.23 5.18
N MET A 231 9.92 1.14 6.51
CA MET A 231 9.16 2.00 7.41
C MET A 231 9.67 3.45 7.47
N THR A 232 10.91 3.67 7.08
CA THR A 232 11.47 5.00 6.86
C THR A 232 11.00 5.57 5.52
N LEU A 233 11.05 4.77 4.45
CA LEU A 233 10.74 5.23 3.09
C LEU A 233 9.24 5.44 2.86
N VAL A 234 8.34 4.64 3.43
CA VAL A 234 6.90 4.82 3.17
C VAL A 234 6.39 6.21 3.63
N PRO A 235 6.68 6.68 4.87
CA PRO A 235 6.31 8.03 5.29
C PRO A 235 7.04 9.15 4.53
N LEU A 236 8.28 8.90 4.09
CA LEU A 236 9.10 9.85 3.33
C LEU A 236 8.78 9.91 1.83
N ALA A 237 7.76 9.17 1.35
CA ALA A 237 7.29 9.20 -0.04
C ALA A 237 7.07 10.63 -0.60
N GLY A 238 6.68 11.57 0.26
CA GLY A 238 6.55 12.99 -0.06
C GLY A 238 7.82 13.68 -0.54
N TRP A 239 8.98 13.20 -0.09
CA TRP A 239 10.30 13.78 -0.36
C TRP A 239 10.95 13.19 -1.61
N TYR A 240 10.97 11.86 -1.76
CA TYR A 240 11.75 11.22 -2.82
C TYR A 240 10.96 10.87 -4.08
N ILE A 241 9.63 10.71 -4.04
CA ILE A 241 8.89 10.26 -5.25
C ILE A 241 9.02 11.28 -6.38
N GLY A 242 8.94 12.59 -6.08
CA GLY A 242 9.12 13.63 -7.10
C GLY A 242 10.51 13.59 -7.77
N PRO A 243 11.60 13.59 -6.99
CA PRO A 243 12.97 13.38 -7.49
C PRO A 243 13.16 12.06 -8.23
N LEU A 244 12.65 10.95 -7.68
CA LEU A 244 12.77 9.62 -8.26
C LEU A 244 12.15 9.60 -9.65
N LEU A 245 10.95 10.17 -9.83
CA LEU A 245 10.29 10.25 -11.13
C LEU A 245 11.03 11.10 -12.18
N GLN A 246 12.14 11.76 -11.86
CA GLN A 246 12.97 12.43 -12.87
C GLN A 246 13.64 11.45 -13.84
N TRP A 247 13.85 10.17 -13.46
CA TRP A 247 14.37 9.15 -14.38
C TRP A 247 13.47 9.00 -15.62
N THR A 248 12.16 9.29 -15.51
CA THR A 248 11.22 9.26 -16.64
C THR A 248 11.55 10.27 -17.74
N ARG A 249 12.48 11.21 -17.52
CA ARG A 249 13.04 12.05 -18.60
C ARG A 249 13.75 11.22 -19.67
N LEU A 250 14.31 10.07 -19.33
CA LEU A 250 14.96 9.18 -20.30
C LEU A 250 13.96 8.60 -21.31
N LEU A 251 12.68 8.51 -20.94
CA LEU A 251 11.60 8.03 -21.82
C LEU A 251 11.28 8.98 -22.98
N HIS A 252 11.92 10.14 -23.09
CA HIS A 252 11.74 11.03 -24.23
C HIS A 252 12.24 10.42 -25.55
N VAL A 253 13.21 9.49 -25.45
CA VAL A 253 13.78 8.76 -26.57
C VAL A 253 12.87 7.63 -27.05
N ALA A 254 12.03 7.07 -26.17
CA ALA A 254 11.15 5.93 -26.46
C ALA A 254 9.88 6.28 -27.26
N GLY A 255 9.73 7.55 -27.67
CA GLY A 255 8.65 8.01 -28.55
C GLY A 255 7.57 8.88 -27.87
N PRO A 256 6.58 9.34 -28.65
CA PRO A 256 5.60 10.34 -28.18
C PRO A 256 4.67 9.82 -27.08
N ALA A 257 4.27 8.54 -27.11
CA ALA A 257 3.42 7.96 -26.07
C ALA A 257 4.13 7.90 -24.71
N ALA A 258 5.42 7.56 -24.74
CA ALA A 258 6.28 7.51 -23.55
C ALA A 258 6.51 8.91 -22.96
N ARG A 259 6.66 9.94 -23.81
CA ARG A 259 6.72 11.35 -23.37
C ARG A 259 5.46 11.81 -22.66
N VAL A 260 4.29 11.51 -23.24
CA VAL A 260 3.01 11.86 -22.63
C VAL A 260 2.86 11.17 -21.27
N ALA A 261 3.18 9.87 -21.19
CA ALA A 261 3.15 9.13 -19.93
C ALA A 261 4.14 9.69 -18.89
N ALA A 262 5.38 9.98 -19.27
CA ALA A 262 6.39 10.55 -18.37
C ALA A 262 5.99 11.94 -17.84
N GLY A 263 5.39 12.77 -18.69
CA GLY A 263 4.83 14.06 -18.28
C GLY A 263 3.64 13.88 -17.34
N SER A 264 2.74 12.95 -17.66
CA SER A 264 1.52 12.70 -16.89
C SER A 264 1.83 12.17 -15.49
N VAL A 265 2.78 11.26 -15.34
CA VAL A 265 3.21 10.65 -14.07
C VAL A 265 3.90 11.68 -13.18
N ARG A 266 4.81 12.51 -13.73
CA ARG A 266 5.50 13.57 -12.98
C ARG A 266 4.57 14.69 -12.53
N ALA A 267 3.67 15.14 -13.41
CA ALA A 267 2.71 16.19 -13.07
C ALA A 267 1.79 15.76 -11.91
N ARG A 268 1.58 14.44 -11.76
CA ARG A 268 0.59 13.80 -10.90
C ARG A 268 1.24 12.92 -9.83
N SER A 269 2.33 13.37 -9.24
CA SER A 269 3.14 12.56 -8.32
C SER A 269 2.39 12.02 -7.11
N ALA A 270 1.29 12.65 -6.65
CA ALA A 270 0.46 12.08 -5.58
C ALA A 270 -0.27 10.81 -6.02
N PHE A 271 -0.77 10.80 -7.26
CA PHE A 271 -1.45 9.65 -7.86
C PHE A 271 -0.48 8.50 -8.12
N THR A 272 0.70 8.84 -8.66
CA THR A 272 1.77 7.87 -8.83
C THR A 272 2.21 7.31 -7.49
N SER A 273 2.35 8.14 -6.46
CA SER A 273 2.66 7.69 -5.09
C SER A 273 1.64 6.71 -4.55
N ALA A 274 0.35 6.93 -4.79
CA ALA A 274 -0.71 6.04 -4.32
C ALA A 274 -0.71 4.67 -5.03
N LEU A 275 -0.11 4.58 -6.23
CA LEU A 275 0.14 3.31 -6.92
C LEU A 275 1.48 2.69 -6.52
N VAL A 276 2.53 3.49 -6.35
CA VAL A 276 3.89 3.00 -6.02
C VAL A 276 3.94 2.44 -4.62
N VAL A 277 3.41 3.14 -3.60
CA VAL A 277 3.61 2.76 -2.18
C VAL A 277 3.04 1.37 -1.85
N PRO A 278 1.80 0.99 -2.24
CA PRO A 278 1.29 -0.34 -1.93
C PRO A 278 2.08 -1.44 -2.64
N TRP A 279 2.40 -1.27 -3.93
CA TRP A 279 3.20 -2.26 -4.66
C TRP A 279 4.64 -2.36 -4.17
N PHE A 280 5.22 -1.24 -3.74
CA PHE A 280 6.52 -1.21 -3.07
C PHE A 280 6.49 -2.01 -1.78
N LEU A 281 5.46 -1.87 -0.93
CA LEU A 281 5.30 -2.68 0.28
C LEU A 281 5.23 -4.18 -0.05
N VAL A 282 4.43 -4.57 -1.04
CA VAL A 282 4.33 -5.97 -1.47
C VAL A 282 5.69 -6.50 -1.93
N ALA A 283 6.38 -5.74 -2.77
CA ALA A 283 7.65 -6.14 -3.34
C ALA A 283 8.79 -6.13 -2.30
N SER A 284 8.80 -5.18 -1.36
CA SER A 284 9.78 -5.15 -0.26
C SER A 284 9.57 -6.29 0.73
N MET A 285 8.32 -6.66 1.01
CA MET A 285 8.03 -7.79 1.89
C MET A 285 8.36 -9.13 1.24
N THR A 286 8.11 -9.29 -0.05
CA THR A 286 8.42 -10.55 -0.76
C THR A 286 9.89 -10.64 -1.12
N VAL A 287 10.45 -9.65 -1.82
CA VAL A 287 11.82 -9.70 -2.34
C VAL A 287 12.82 -9.19 -1.31
N GLY A 288 12.55 -8.08 -0.63
CA GLY A 288 13.49 -7.50 0.34
C GLY A 288 13.74 -8.44 1.51
N LEU A 289 12.67 -8.81 2.23
CA LEU A 289 12.78 -9.72 3.37
C LEU A 289 13.21 -11.12 2.91
N GLY A 290 12.62 -11.62 1.82
CA GLY A 290 12.96 -12.93 1.28
C GLY A 290 14.42 -13.07 0.88
N SER A 291 15.04 -12.04 0.29
CA SER A 291 16.46 -12.09 -0.09
C SER A 291 17.36 -12.09 1.15
N SER A 292 17.04 -11.30 2.18
CA SER A 292 17.80 -11.30 3.44
C SER A 292 17.68 -12.64 4.17
N LEU A 293 16.48 -13.24 4.17
CA LEU A 293 16.24 -14.59 4.68
C LEU A 293 16.98 -15.66 3.85
N SER A 294 17.08 -15.49 2.53
CA SER A 294 17.79 -16.45 1.68
C SER A 294 19.28 -16.55 2.04
N VAL A 295 19.92 -15.41 2.35
CA VAL A 295 21.31 -15.38 2.81
C VAL A 295 21.44 -16.11 4.14
N LEU A 296 20.52 -15.85 5.08
CA LEU A 296 20.54 -16.49 6.40
C LEU A 296 20.35 -18.01 6.31
N VAL A 297 19.37 -18.45 5.51
CA VAL A 297 19.04 -19.87 5.32
C VAL A 297 20.20 -20.60 4.65
N THR A 298 20.78 -20.03 3.60
CA THR A 298 21.92 -20.65 2.89
C THR A 298 23.16 -20.73 3.78
N ALA A 299 23.44 -19.71 4.59
CA ALA A 299 24.54 -19.73 5.56
C ALA A 299 24.36 -20.79 6.65
N GLN A 300 23.11 -21.12 6.99
CA GLN A 300 22.78 -22.18 7.95
C GLN A 300 22.72 -23.58 7.32
N GLY A 301 23.04 -23.71 6.02
CA GLY A 301 22.91 -24.97 5.29
C GLY A 301 21.47 -25.41 5.07
N GLY A 302 20.51 -24.49 5.17
CA GLY A 302 19.10 -24.74 4.94
C GLY A 302 18.73 -24.73 3.46
N ASP A 303 17.71 -25.52 3.12
CA ASP A 303 17.26 -25.70 1.74
C ASP A 303 16.24 -24.65 1.31
N ALA A 304 15.89 -24.67 0.01
CA ALA A 304 14.87 -23.81 -0.58
C ALA A 304 13.51 -23.83 0.16
N ALA A 305 13.15 -24.95 0.79
CA ALA A 305 11.93 -25.06 1.59
C ALA A 305 11.90 -24.07 2.77
N ALA A 306 13.03 -23.86 3.46
CA ALA A 306 13.14 -22.91 4.56
C ALA A 306 13.00 -21.45 4.09
N LEU A 307 13.38 -21.15 2.85
CA LEU A 307 13.20 -19.82 2.24
C LEU A 307 11.72 -19.56 1.91
N TRP A 308 11.02 -20.56 1.37
CA TRP A 308 9.58 -20.48 1.14
C TRP A 308 8.77 -20.37 2.44
N SER A 309 9.30 -20.89 3.57
CA SER A 309 8.77 -20.68 4.92
C SER A 309 8.62 -19.20 5.26
N GLY A 310 9.71 -18.44 5.08
CA GLY A 310 9.81 -17.03 5.37
C GLY A 310 8.84 -16.20 4.54
N LEU A 311 8.65 -16.58 3.29
CA LEU A 311 7.73 -15.91 2.37
C LEU A 311 6.26 -16.22 2.67
N ALA A 312 5.95 -17.47 3.03
CA ALA A 312 4.60 -17.87 3.42
C ALA A 312 4.13 -17.13 4.69
N LEU A 313 5.04 -16.95 5.67
CA LEU A 313 4.83 -16.17 6.91
C LEU A 313 4.42 -14.71 6.63
N LEU A 314 4.89 -14.13 5.53
CA LEU A 314 4.67 -12.73 5.16
C LEU A 314 3.48 -12.52 4.22
N SER A 315 2.86 -13.59 3.72
CA SER A 315 1.70 -13.53 2.82
C SER A 315 0.51 -12.72 3.37
N PRO A 316 0.18 -12.74 4.68
CA PRO A 316 -0.95 -11.95 5.19
C PRO A 316 -0.67 -10.43 5.14
N VAL A 317 0.60 -10.02 5.20
CA VAL A 317 1.05 -8.61 5.17
C VAL A 317 0.93 -8.00 3.78
N ALA A 318 1.12 -8.81 2.74
CA ALA A 318 1.02 -8.40 1.35
C ALA A 318 -0.44 -8.22 0.87
N GLY A 319 -1.43 -8.82 1.55
CA GLY A 319 -2.84 -8.78 1.17
C GLY A 319 -3.43 -7.36 1.06
N PRO A 320 -3.46 -6.56 2.15
CA PRO A 320 -4.00 -5.21 2.11
C PRO A 320 -3.38 -4.30 1.03
N PRO A 321 -2.05 -4.21 0.86
CA PRO A 321 -1.43 -3.33 -0.12
C PRO A 321 -1.64 -3.83 -1.55
N LEU A 322 -1.74 -5.15 -1.79
CA LEU A 322 -2.15 -5.69 -3.09
C LEU A 322 -3.56 -5.21 -3.48
N VAL A 323 -4.53 -5.39 -2.58
CA VAL A 323 -5.91 -4.99 -2.84
C VAL A 323 -6.03 -3.47 -2.97
N ALA A 324 -5.28 -2.71 -2.17
CA ALA A 324 -5.23 -1.26 -2.28
C ALA A 324 -4.59 -0.77 -3.59
N GLY A 325 -3.52 -1.44 -4.06
CA GLY A 325 -2.93 -1.19 -5.36
C GLY A 325 -3.94 -1.37 -6.49
N LEU A 326 -4.75 -2.43 -6.45
CA LEU A 326 -5.81 -2.68 -7.43
C LEU A 326 -6.98 -1.69 -7.29
N GLY A 327 -7.41 -1.43 -6.06
CA GLY A 327 -8.47 -0.48 -5.73
C GLY A 327 -8.17 0.93 -6.20
N SER A 328 -6.90 1.36 -6.09
CA SER A 328 -6.47 2.69 -6.54
C SER A 328 -6.69 2.91 -8.04
N VAL A 329 -6.56 1.86 -8.87
CA VAL A 329 -6.84 1.93 -10.31
C VAL A 329 -8.33 2.12 -10.58
N CYS A 330 -9.19 1.45 -9.80
CA CYS A 330 -10.64 1.56 -9.88
C CYS A 330 -11.14 2.94 -9.47
N VAL A 331 -10.58 3.51 -8.39
CA VAL A 331 -10.90 4.87 -7.93
C VAL A 331 -10.65 5.87 -9.08
N MET A 332 -9.49 5.76 -9.74
CA MET A 332 -9.11 6.63 -10.86
C MET A 332 -9.98 6.53 -12.13
N ARG A 333 -11.05 5.74 -12.13
CA ARG A 333 -11.87 5.46 -13.32
C ARG A 333 -12.40 6.71 -14.00
N ARG A 334 -13.07 7.59 -13.24
CA ARG A 334 -13.69 8.80 -13.80
C ARG A 334 -12.64 9.65 -14.52
N ARG A 335 -11.46 9.74 -13.92
CA ARG A 335 -10.35 10.52 -14.45
C ARG A 335 -9.69 9.90 -15.67
N ARG A 336 -9.43 8.59 -15.66
CA ARG A 336 -8.89 7.87 -16.84
C ARG A 336 -9.80 8.00 -18.06
N VAL A 337 -11.12 8.11 -17.86
CA VAL A 337 -12.09 8.39 -18.93
C VAL A 337 -11.95 9.82 -19.46
N VAL A 338 -11.77 10.82 -18.60
CA VAL A 338 -11.53 12.21 -19.02
C VAL A 338 -10.23 12.32 -19.81
N ASP A 339 -9.14 11.72 -19.33
CA ASP A 339 -7.84 11.73 -20.02
C ASP A 339 -7.93 11.06 -21.40
N ASP A 340 -8.61 9.92 -21.50
CA ASP A 340 -8.84 9.25 -22.78
C ASP A 340 -9.67 10.11 -23.75
N ARG A 341 -10.65 10.88 -23.24
CA ARG A 341 -11.42 11.85 -24.06
C ARG A 341 -10.54 12.99 -24.55
N THR A 342 -9.67 13.54 -23.70
CA THR A 342 -8.72 14.59 -24.08
C THR A 342 -7.77 14.09 -25.16
N LEU A 343 -7.21 12.88 -25.00
CA LEU A 343 -6.34 12.26 -26.01
C LEU A 343 -7.10 11.98 -27.32
N ARG A 344 -8.37 11.54 -27.25
CA ARG A 344 -9.22 11.38 -28.44
C ARG A 344 -9.44 12.70 -29.16
N ARG A 345 -9.75 13.77 -28.44
CA ARG A 345 -9.96 15.12 -29.00
C ARG A 345 -8.69 15.69 -29.62
N ALA A 346 -7.52 15.35 -29.07
CA ALA A 346 -6.23 15.68 -29.63
C ALA A 346 -5.84 14.81 -30.87
N GLY A 347 -6.73 13.96 -31.38
CA GLY A 347 -6.49 13.14 -32.57
C GLY A 347 -5.74 11.82 -32.32
N ALA A 348 -5.55 11.41 -31.05
CA ALA A 348 -4.76 10.21 -30.76
C ALA A 348 -5.47 8.90 -31.20
N SER A 349 -4.77 8.10 -32.00
CA SER A 349 -5.22 6.79 -32.44
C SER A 349 -5.47 5.82 -31.27
N ARG A 350 -6.27 4.76 -31.49
CA ARG A 350 -6.55 3.75 -30.45
C ARG A 350 -5.25 3.10 -29.92
N ARG A 351 -4.30 2.82 -30.82
CA ARG A 351 -2.99 2.23 -30.46
C ARG A 351 -2.17 3.20 -29.61
N HIS A 352 -2.11 4.48 -29.98
CA HIS A 352 -1.38 5.48 -29.21
C HIS A 352 -1.95 5.64 -27.80
N ARG A 353 -3.27 5.65 -27.66
CA ARG A 353 -3.93 5.74 -26.35
C ARG A 353 -3.66 4.53 -25.46
N ALA A 354 -3.66 3.32 -26.02
CA ALA A 354 -3.28 2.11 -25.29
C ALA A 354 -1.79 2.13 -24.88
N ALA A 355 -0.91 2.58 -25.78
CA ALA A 355 0.52 2.71 -25.51
C ALA A 355 0.81 3.67 -24.33
N VAL A 356 0.07 4.79 -24.22
CA VAL A 356 0.21 5.70 -23.07
C VAL A 356 -0.08 4.98 -21.74
N VAL A 357 -1.08 4.10 -21.68
CA VAL A 357 -1.37 3.31 -20.45
C VAL A 357 -0.24 2.37 -20.12
N GLY A 358 0.27 1.66 -21.13
CA GLY A 358 1.40 0.75 -20.95
C GLY A 358 2.63 1.48 -20.41
N TRP A 359 2.97 2.64 -20.98
CA TRP A 359 4.08 3.46 -20.50
C TRP A 359 3.85 4.08 -19.12
N GLU A 360 2.61 4.44 -18.76
CA GLU A 360 2.28 4.87 -17.40
C GLU A 360 2.51 3.71 -16.41
N ALA A 361 2.10 2.48 -16.77
CA ALA A 361 2.34 1.30 -15.94
C ALA A 361 3.85 1.01 -15.80
N VAL A 362 4.62 1.06 -16.90
CA VAL A 362 6.08 0.91 -16.87
C VAL A 362 6.74 1.92 -15.94
N CYS A 363 6.32 3.20 -15.98
CA CYS A 363 6.84 4.21 -15.07
C CYS A 363 6.64 3.82 -13.59
N VAL A 364 5.46 3.32 -13.22
CA VAL A 364 5.15 2.92 -11.85
C VAL A 364 5.96 1.67 -11.48
N VAL A 365 5.99 0.65 -12.34
CA VAL A 365 6.69 -0.63 -12.11
C VAL A 365 8.18 -0.42 -11.93
N VAL A 366 8.85 0.34 -12.81
CA VAL A 366 10.28 0.64 -12.68
C VAL A 366 10.57 1.43 -11.40
N THR A 367 9.69 2.36 -11.02
CA THR A 367 9.83 3.11 -9.77
C THR A 367 9.75 2.20 -8.55
N VAL A 368 8.81 1.24 -8.55
CA VAL A 368 8.71 0.20 -7.51
C VAL A 368 9.96 -0.67 -7.50
N ALA A 369 10.42 -1.14 -8.67
CA ALA A 369 11.60 -1.99 -8.80
C ALA A 369 12.85 -1.33 -8.20
N VAL A 370 13.09 -0.04 -8.51
CA VAL A 370 14.23 0.72 -7.98
C VAL A 370 14.14 0.85 -6.46
N LEU A 371 12.96 1.15 -5.91
CA LEU A 371 12.77 1.26 -4.47
C LEU A 371 12.96 -0.09 -3.76
N THR A 372 12.36 -1.14 -4.29
CA THR A 372 12.49 -2.50 -3.76
C THR A 372 13.95 -2.96 -3.79
N LEU A 373 14.65 -2.74 -4.89
CA LEU A 373 16.05 -3.11 -5.02
C LEU A 373 16.94 -2.34 -4.04
N ALA A 374 16.71 -1.03 -3.86
CA ALA A 374 17.44 -0.23 -2.87
C ALA A 374 17.30 -0.78 -1.44
N VAL A 375 16.09 -1.18 -1.03
CA VAL A 375 15.86 -1.79 0.29
C VAL A 375 16.44 -3.20 0.38
N THR A 376 16.29 -3.99 -0.69
CA THR A 376 16.80 -5.36 -0.75
C THR A 376 18.32 -5.38 -0.61
N VAL A 377 19.01 -4.50 -1.34
CA VAL A 377 20.46 -4.34 -1.27
C VAL A 377 20.90 -3.96 0.14
N ALA A 378 20.18 -3.06 0.82
CA ALA A 378 20.49 -2.68 2.20
C ALA A 378 20.36 -3.87 3.18
N GLY A 379 19.30 -4.68 3.04
CA GLY A 379 19.09 -5.88 3.87
C GLY A 379 20.12 -6.98 3.63
N VAL A 380 20.37 -7.31 2.36
CA VAL A 380 21.40 -8.29 1.98
C VAL A 380 22.77 -7.83 2.48
N ALA A 381 23.12 -6.55 2.31
CA ALA A 381 24.39 -6.02 2.78
C ALA A 381 24.58 -6.15 4.29
N THR A 382 23.53 -5.91 5.09
CA THR A 382 23.63 -6.04 6.55
C THR A 382 23.76 -7.49 6.98
N THR A 383 22.98 -8.42 6.39
CA THR A 383 23.13 -9.86 6.68
C THR A 383 24.51 -10.39 6.28
N GLU A 384 25.00 -10.06 5.09
CA GLU A 384 26.32 -10.49 4.60
C GLU A 384 27.48 -9.91 5.43
N THR A 385 27.35 -8.67 5.88
CA THR A 385 28.35 -8.06 6.77
C THR A 385 28.43 -8.80 8.10
N ALA A 386 27.29 -9.21 8.66
CA ALA A 386 27.27 -9.98 9.91
C ALA A 386 27.87 -11.39 9.75
N LEU A 387 27.65 -12.04 8.60
CA LEU A 387 28.11 -13.42 8.35
C LEU A 387 29.57 -13.50 7.90
N VAL A 388 29.97 -12.67 6.94
CA VAL A 388 31.25 -12.77 6.21
C VAL A 388 32.17 -11.58 6.53
N GLY A 389 31.71 -10.61 7.33
CA GLY A 389 32.49 -9.42 7.70
C GLY A 389 32.59 -8.36 6.59
N ARG A 390 31.85 -8.52 5.48
CA ARG A 390 31.85 -7.59 4.34
C ARG A 390 30.44 -7.45 3.71
N PRO A 391 30.03 -6.24 3.29
CA PRO A 391 28.65 -6.01 2.80
C PRO A 391 28.35 -6.58 1.42
N PHE A 392 29.35 -6.74 0.56
CA PHE A 392 29.15 -7.21 -0.82
C PHE A 392 30.22 -8.24 -1.21
N PRO A 393 30.14 -9.48 -0.67
CA PRO A 393 30.99 -10.58 -1.11
C PRO A 393 30.76 -10.91 -2.59
N ALA A 394 31.72 -11.60 -3.22
CA ALA A 394 31.53 -12.13 -4.57
C ALA A 394 30.29 -13.05 -4.59
N GLY A 395 29.37 -12.84 -5.54
CA GLY A 395 28.11 -13.59 -5.61
C GLY A 395 26.94 -13.00 -4.81
N TRP A 396 27.09 -11.85 -4.13
CA TRP A 396 25.99 -11.22 -3.38
C TRP A 396 24.72 -10.99 -4.22
N ALA A 397 24.88 -10.81 -5.53
CA ALA A 397 23.76 -10.61 -6.45
C ALA A 397 22.89 -11.87 -6.58
N ASP A 398 23.44 -13.06 -6.38
CA ASP A 398 22.71 -14.33 -6.47
C ASP A 398 21.79 -14.54 -5.25
N ALA A 399 22.08 -13.86 -4.13
CA ALA A 399 21.21 -13.82 -2.97
C ALA A 399 19.93 -12.98 -3.18
N VAL A 400 19.90 -12.14 -4.21
CA VAL A 400 18.69 -11.38 -4.54
C VAL A 400 17.69 -12.31 -5.21
N LEU A 401 16.45 -12.32 -4.72
CA LEU A 401 15.34 -13.08 -5.28
C LEU A 401 14.83 -12.46 -6.59
N TRP A 402 15.63 -12.55 -7.66
CA TRP A 402 15.33 -12.00 -8.98
C TRP A 402 14.06 -12.58 -9.60
N PHE A 403 13.83 -13.89 -9.45
CA PHE A 403 12.64 -14.53 -10.01
C PHE A 403 11.35 -14.04 -9.33
N PRO A 404 11.20 -14.07 -7.98
CA PRO A 404 10.07 -13.45 -7.32
C PRO A 404 9.89 -11.97 -7.65
N LEU A 405 10.98 -11.20 -7.77
CA LEU A 405 10.93 -9.80 -8.20
C LEU A 405 10.33 -9.67 -9.60
N GLY A 406 10.80 -10.47 -10.56
CA GLY A 406 10.26 -10.51 -11.92
C GLY A 406 8.78 -10.87 -11.95
N VAL A 407 8.35 -11.83 -11.13
CA VAL A 407 6.93 -12.22 -11.01
C VAL A 407 6.08 -11.08 -10.46
N VAL A 408 6.48 -10.46 -9.34
CA VAL A 408 5.73 -9.35 -8.73
C VAL A 408 5.62 -8.16 -9.70
N LEU A 409 6.72 -7.77 -10.33
CA LEU A 409 6.75 -6.67 -11.28
C LEU A 409 5.96 -6.99 -12.56
N GLY A 410 6.03 -8.22 -13.05
CA GLY A 410 5.29 -8.70 -14.21
C GLY A 410 3.78 -8.71 -13.95
N VAL A 411 3.35 -9.26 -12.82
CA VAL A 411 1.95 -9.24 -12.36
C VAL A 411 1.45 -7.81 -12.20
N MET A 412 2.23 -6.94 -11.57
CA MET A 412 1.92 -5.53 -11.43
C MET A 412 1.75 -4.84 -12.79
N LEU A 413 2.69 -5.05 -13.73
CA LEU A 413 2.63 -4.49 -15.08
C LEU A 413 1.34 -4.93 -15.80
N VAL A 414 1.04 -6.22 -15.77
CA VAL A 414 -0.15 -6.80 -16.40
C VAL A 414 -1.41 -6.22 -15.76
N LEU A 415 -1.53 -6.23 -14.43
CA LEU A 415 -2.72 -5.77 -13.73
C LEU A 415 -2.97 -4.27 -13.93
N VAL A 416 -1.95 -3.41 -13.72
CA VAL A 416 -2.09 -1.96 -13.88
C VAL A 416 -2.44 -1.58 -15.32
N THR A 417 -1.87 -2.30 -16.29
CA THR A 417 -2.17 -2.10 -17.72
C THR A 417 -3.57 -2.58 -18.07
N LEU A 418 -3.94 -3.82 -17.73
CA LEU A 418 -5.24 -4.41 -18.02
C LEU A 418 -6.37 -3.62 -17.36
N LEU A 419 -6.28 -3.35 -16.06
CA LEU A 419 -7.25 -2.52 -15.35
C LEU A 419 -7.34 -1.13 -15.99
N GLY A 420 -6.21 -0.55 -16.39
CA GLY A 420 -6.21 0.73 -17.10
C GLY A 420 -6.90 0.73 -18.45
N LEU A 421 -6.80 -0.37 -19.19
CA LEU A 421 -7.49 -0.55 -20.47
C LEU A 421 -8.98 -0.86 -20.28
N LEU A 422 -9.34 -1.70 -19.31
CA LEU A 422 -10.71 -2.09 -18.99
C LEU A 422 -11.54 -0.90 -18.53
N VAL A 423 -11.01 -0.13 -17.57
CA VAL A 423 -11.62 1.09 -17.04
C VAL A 423 -11.93 2.12 -18.14
N ARG A 424 -11.11 2.17 -19.20
CA ARG A 424 -11.33 3.05 -20.37
C ARG A 424 -12.43 2.54 -21.32
N ARG A 425 -12.66 1.23 -21.39
CA ARG A 425 -13.69 0.64 -22.27
C ARG A 425 -15.10 0.95 -21.77
N ASP A 426 -15.34 0.87 -20.47
CA ASP A 426 -16.67 1.11 -19.89
C ASP A 426 -17.16 2.57 -19.97
N GLY A 427 -16.25 3.51 -20.26
CA GLY A 427 -16.61 4.90 -20.58
C GLY A 427 -17.29 5.07 -21.94
N ARG A 428 -17.43 3.98 -22.73
CA ARG A 428 -18.17 3.92 -24.00
C ARG A 428 -19.60 3.40 -23.80
N ARG A 429 -20.37 3.93 -22.84
CA ARG A 429 -21.83 3.83 -22.99
C ARG A 429 -22.24 4.83 -24.07
N PRO A 430 -22.78 4.37 -25.21
CA PRO A 430 -23.43 5.25 -26.17
C PRO A 430 -24.72 5.79 -25.54
N GLY A 431 -24.99 7.08 -25.73
CA GLY A 431 -26.30 7.72 -25.55
C GLY A 431 -27.08 7.42 -24.26
N ARG A 432 -26.99 8.33 -23.30
CA ARG A 432 -28.20 8.89 -22.68
C ARG A 432 -28.03 10.40 -22.61
#